data_AF-A0A1M6IE10-F1
#
_entry.id   AF-A0A1M6IE10-F1
#
_cell.length_a   1.000
_cell.length_b   1.000
_cell.length_c   1.000
_cell.angle_alpha   90.00
_cell.angle_beta   90.00
_cell.angle_gamma   90.00
#
_symmetry.space_group_name_H-M   'P 1'
#
loop_
_entity.id
_entity.type
_entity.pdbx_description
1 polymer ?
#
loop_
_entity_poly.entity_id
_entity_poly.type
_entity_poly.pdbx_seq_one_letter_code
_entity_poly.pdbx_strand_id
1 'polypeptide(L)'
;MRAEEASSTRTQKKGMPWIKIAILVTVLMIAGAVAVQYLKWQETAASEKRLAEQSAVQRKQNSRKAVEDAQNFLNQGDLAKAERSILLAEGLDTDGELSGDIFQLKAKYKILKAKADEELEALKKREAKADEIISEINNLLAGAEIEAILSQLKNKLSSLDQIEKEGVSDACRKRIGQINSQIDTSRREANIKRLQNLLAEVVSLQTEEEVAGALKAIQARAARDPIPEELQEKIANASKELQQRLQTIQVVKTFQVNLSKENWIDAEQSITAMESLGLGDAQIQQYRLRFQELRAHAEKRDRRVQMLMNEFKSMDTSRFNAAAFSKLDQILEIAPEHAEALALKKRLSTTLDQIRVPGDVADIDEAVKWVNSGGRILLGEGLFYAEIELEKSLKIEGQGVNKTFIESKCAHGPAIYIKQKEGKVNIKGLTVKGIGYIDDQHRHALILVASNAYFENCEFVKAPGHGVAVIAGKLEMKGCKVSQSGWDGVTIKGEDSQAALTDCLFDENAEHGVDFWDGASGTVFRSKIASSSGSGLVVTGGSRVTLAQCTVEKNRETGVYIADGSLVKMDKVLSQGNLLSGVAIQGDLTSVEMSIVASAGNDQAGYFIQGNPTIHGLNRATAENNKQGKIVRK
;
A
#
# COMPACT_ATOMS: atom_id res chain seq x y z
N MET A 1 -73.33 -118.15 48.66
CA MET A 1 -72.89 -118.73 49.95
C MET A 1 -73.91 -118.33 51.00
N ARG A 2 -74.56 -119.33 51.65
CA ARG A 2 -75.51 -119.27 52.80
C ARG A 2 -76.78 -118.42 52.58
N ALA A 3 -77.96 -118.72 53.10
CA ALA A 3 -78.70 -119.80 53.76
C ALA A 3 -80.17 -119.31 53.62
N GLU A 4 -81.28 -120.02 53.78
CA GLU A 4 -81.68 -121.14 54.63
C GLU A 4 -83.16 -121.40 54.28
N GLU A 5 -83.63 -122.64 54.50
CA GLU A 5 -84.94 -123.02 55.07
C GLU A 5 -86.25 -122.38 54.56
N ALA A 6 -87.38 -123.07 54.38
CA ALA A 6 -87.88 -124.41 54.66
C ALA A 6 -89.18 -124.53 53.80
N SER A 7 -89.97 -125.60 53.71
CA SER A 7 -90.10 -126.85 54.43
C SER A 7 -90.90 -127.81 53.53
N SER A 8 -90.67 -129.11 53.75
CA SER A 8 -91.64 -130.23 53.79
C SER A 8 -92.80 -130.27 52.77
N THR A 9 -93.02 -131.34 52.00
CA THR A 9 -93.33 -132.68 52.49
C THR A 9 -93.36 -133.71 51.34
N ARG A 10 -92.68 -134.84 51.56
CA ARG A 10 -93.16 -136.23 51.36
C ARG A 10 -94.11 -136.52 50.18
N THR A 11 -93.66 -137.28 49.18
CA THR A 11 -93.79 -138.77 49.10
C THR A 11 -93.40 -139.36 47.74
N GLN A 12 -92.54 -140.38 47.83
CA GLN A 12 -92.47 -141.65 47.07
C GLN A 12 -92.60 -141.73 45.53
N LYS A 13 -91.51 -142.27 44.96
CA LYS A 13 -91.42 -143.36 43.97
C LYS A 13 -92.01 -143.15 42.56
N LYS A 14 -91.12 -143.01 41.56
CA LYS A 14 -90.70 -144.06 40.60
C LYS A 14 -89.70 -143.46 39.59
N GLY A 15 -88.70 -144.26 39.20
CA GLY A 15 -87.55 -143.80 38.40
C GLY A 15 -87.89 -143.33 36.98
N MET A 16 -87.05 -142.43 36.43
CA MET A 16 -87.11 -141.91 35.07
C MET A 16 -85.67 -141.75 34.48
N PRO A 17 -85.43 -142.00 33.17
CA PRO A 17 -84.09 -142.34 32.64
C PRO A 17 -83.22 -141.11 32.30
N TRP A 18 -81.92 -141.21 32.62
CA TRP A 18 -80.86 -140.19 32.51
C TRP A 18 -80.69 -139.48 31.15
N ILE A 19 -81.24 -140.01 30.05
CA ILE A 19 -81.02 -139.49 28.68
C ILE A 19 -81.76 -138.17 28.43
N LYS A 20 -82.93 -137.94 29.04
CA LYS A 20 -83.71 -136.71 28.81
C LYS A 20 -83.12 -135.46 29.48
N ILE A 21 -82.36 -135.62 30.56
CA ILE A 21 -81.68 -134.50 31.25
C ILE A 21 -80.47 -134.02 30.44
N ALA A 22 -79.71 -134.94 29.83
CA ALA A 22 -78.53 -134.59 29.03
C ALA A 22 -78.87 -133.73 27.80
N ILE A 23 -79.99 -134.01 27.12
CA ILE A 23 -80.42 -133.25 25.93
C ILE A 23 -80.85 -131.82 26.31
N LEU A 24 -81.60 -131.65 27.41
CA LEU A 24 -82.07 -130.33 27.83
C LEU A 24 -80.92 -129.41 28.27
N VAL A 25 -79.92 -129.97 28.98
CA VAL A 25 -78.70 -129.23 29.35
C VAL A 25 -77.90 -128.81 28.12
N THR A 26 -77.83 -129.67 27.10
CA THR A 26 -77.10 -129.36 25.86
C THR A 26 -77.79 -128.26 25.05
N VAL A 27 -79.12 -128.27 24.93
CA VAL A 27 -79.88 -127.23 24.21
C VAL A 27 -79.77 -125.87 24.90
N LEU A 28 -79.83 -125.82 26.24
CA LEU A 28 -79.64 -124.59 26.99
C LEU A 28 -78.21 -124.03 26.88
N MET A 29 -77.19 -124.89 26.84
CA MET A 29 -75.80 -124.46 26.61
C MET A 29 -75.58 -123.88 25.22
N ILE A 30 -76.20 -124.45 24.18
CA ILE A 30 -76.13 -123.93 22.81
C ILE A 30 -76.89 -122.60 22.68
N ALA A 31 -78.08 -122.48 23.26
CA ALA A 31 -78.85 -121.22 23.26
C ALA A 31 -78.11 -120.09 24.01
N GLY A 32 -77.45 -120.43 25.13
CA GLY A 32 -76.58 -119.50 25.85
C GLY A 32 -75.37 -119.04 25.03
N ALA A 33 -74.73 -119.97 24.29
CA ALA A 33 -73.58 -119.64 23.45
C ALA A 33 -73.94 -118.71 22.28
N VAL A 34 -75.07 -118.93 21.60
CA VAL A 34 -75.51 -118.08 20.48
C VAL A 34 -75.89 -116.66 20.95
N ALA A 35 -76.54 -116.53 22.11
CA ALA A 35 -76.87 -115.22 22.67
C ALA A 35 -75.61 -114.41 23.04
N VAL A 36 -74.58 -115.07 23.58
CA VAL A 36 -73.28 -114.45 23.89
C VAL A 36 -72.54 -114.00 22.62
N GLN A 37 -72.62 -114.79 21.53
CA GLN A 37 -71.99 -114.43 20.26
C GLN A 37 -72.67 -113.20 19.60
N TYR A 38 -74.00 -113.12 19.68
CA TYR A 38 -74.76 -112.00 19.11
C TYR A 38 -74.53 -110.68 19.87
N LEU A 39 -74.44 -110.73 21.20
CA LEU A 39 -74.09 -109.57 22.03
C LEU A 39 -72.67 -109.06 21.74
N LYS A 40 -71.70 -109.98 21.57
CA LYS A 40 -70.33 -109.60 21.20
C LYS A 40 -70.23 -108.90 19.84
N TRP A 41 -71.02 -109.32 18.84
CA TRP A 41 -71.04 -108.69 17.52
C TRP A 41 -71.62 -107.27 17.54
N GLN A 42 -72.67 -107.03 18.33
CA GLN A 42 -73.21 -105.67 18.51
C GLN A 42 -72.23 -104.74 19.22
N GLU A 43 -71.49 -105.23 20.22
CA GLU A 43 -70.43 -104.44 20.85
C GLU A 43 -69.30 -104.08 19.88
N THR A 44 -68.91 -105.00 18.99
CA THR A 44 -67.83 -104.73 18.01
C THR A 44 -68.26 -103.70 16.97
N ALA A 45 -69.44 -103.84 16.36
CA ALA A 45 -69.94 -102.89 15.37
C ALA A 45 -70.19 -101.49 15.95
N ALA A 46 -70.66 -101.39 17.20
CA ALA A 46 -70.78 -100.11 17.90
C ALA A 46 -69.42 -99.50 18.26
N SER A 47 -68.41 -100.33 18.56
CA SER A 47 -67.05 -99.85 18.87
C SER A 47 -66.33 -99.28 17.65
N GLU A 48 -66.46 -99.92 16.47
CA GLU A 48 -65.85 -99.45 15.23
C GLU A 48 -66.45 -98.13 14.75
N LYS A 49 -67.78 -97.97 14.86
CA LYS A 49 -68.45 -96.71 14.52
C LYS A 49 -68.03 -95.57 15.46
N ARG A 50 -67.92 -95.82 16.77
CA ARG A 50 -67.40 -94.84 17.74
C ARG A 50 -65.94 -94.48 17.46
N LEU A 51 -65.12 -95.44 17.07
CA LEU A 51 -63.71 -95.20 16.73
C LEU A 51 -63.58 -94.35 15.45
N ALA A 52 -64.41 -94.61 14.44
CA ALA A 52 -64.46 -93.82 13.21
C ALA A 52 -64.94 -92.37 13.47
N GLU A 53 -66.00 -92.19 14.27
CA GLU A 53 -66.49 -90.86 14.68
C GLU A 53 -65.47 -90.11 15.54
N GLN A 54 -64.80 -90.77 16.50
CA GLN A 54 -63.71 -90.18 17.28
C GLN A 54 -62.53 -89.77 16.40
N SER A 55 -62.18 -90.57 15.40
CA SER A 55 -61.10 -90.24 14.47
C SER A 55 -61.43 -89.04 13.55
N ALA A 56 -62.69 -88.88 13.16
CA ALA A 56 -63.15 -87.74 12.37
C ALA A 56 -63.17 -86.43 13.20
N VAL A 57 -63.65 -86.50 14.45
CA VAL A 57 -63.61 -85.36 15.39
C VAL A 57 -62.17 -84.93 15.69
N GLN A 58 -61.27 -85.89 15.90
CA GLN A 58 -59.85 -85.60 16.15
C GLN A 58 -59.17 -84.95 14.94
N ARG A 59 -59.47 -85.38 13.71
CA ARG A 59 -58.95 -84.74 12.49
C ARG A 59 -59.43 -83.30 12.35
N LYS A 60 -60.71 -83.03 12.60
CA LYS A 60 -61.26 -81.66 12.58
C LYS A 60 -60.60 -80.74 13.62
N GLN A 61 -60.37 -81.24 14.84
CA GLN A 61 -59.64 -80.48 15.85
C GLN A 61 -58.19 -80.18 15.44
N ASN A 62 -57.50 -81.16 14.84
CA ASN A 62 -56.13 -80.97 14.37
C ASN A 62 -56.04 -79.99 13.18
N SER A 63 -57.02 -80.00 12.26
CA SER A 63 -57.08 -79.06 11.14
C SER A 63 -57.28 -77.61 11.63
N ARG A 64 -58.22 -77.39 12.58
CA ARG A 64 -58.41 -76.06 13.20
C ARG A 64 -57.16 -75.55 13.92
N LYS A 65 -56.48 -76.44 14.65
CA LYS A 65 -55.23 -76.09 15.32
C LYS A 65 -54.13 -75.71 14.32
N ALA A 66 -54.01 -76.41 13.19
CA ALA A 66 -53.04 -76.09 12.14
C ALA A 66 -53.31 -74.72 11.49
N VAL A 67 -54.57 -74.33 11.32
CA VAL A 67 -54.97 -72.97 10.86
C VAL A 67 -54.58 -71.90 11.88
N GLU A 68 -54.82 -72.15 13.17
CA GLU A 68 -54.45 -71.23 14.25
C GLU A 68 -52.93 -71.07 14.39
N ASP A 69 -52.19 -72.18 14.34
CA ASP A 69 -50.73 -72.19 14.33
C ASP A 69 -50.18 -71.45 13.10
N ALA A 70 -50.74 -71.67 11.91
CA ALA A 70 -50.36 -70.95 10.70
C ALA A 70 -50.57 -69.43 10.83
N GLN A 71 -51.72 -69.00 11.36
CA GLN A 71 -52.01 -67.58 11.61
C GLN A 71 -51.02 -66.97 12.61
N ASN A 72 -50.72 -67.69 13.69
CA ASN A 72 -49.76 -67.26 14.70
C ASN A 72 -48.34 -67.11 14.12
N PHE A 73 -47.88 -68.09 13.33
CA PHE A 73 -46.57 -67.99 12.67
C PHE A 73 -46.51 -66.85 11.66
N LEU A 74 -47.57 -66.58 10.88
CA LEU A 74 -47.62 -65.42 9.98
C LEU A 74 -47.58 -64.09 10.74
N ASN A 75 -48.28 -63.99 11.88
CA ASN A 75 -48.25 -62.79 12.72
C ASN A 75 -46.87 -62.59 13.38
N GLN A 76 -46.16 -63.68 13.66
CA GLN A 76 -44.80 -63.66 14.19
C GLN A 76 -43.72 -63.50 13.11
N GLY A 77 -44.10 -63.52 11.81
CA GLY A 77 -43.18 -63.44 10.69
C GLY A 77 -42.38 -64.72 10.40
N ASP A 78 -42.70 -65.86 11.06
CA ASP A 78 -42.06 -67.15 10.81
C ASP A 78 -42.68 -67.83 9.58
N LEU A 79 -42.32 -67.33 8.40
CA LEU A 79 -42.84 -67.78 7.12
C LEU A 79 -42.60 -69.29 6.89
N ALA A 80 -41.48 -69.83 7.36
CA ALA A 80 -41.14 -71.25 7.16
C ALA A 80 -42.01 -72.20 8.00
N LYS A 81 -42.41 -71.80 9.22
CA LYS A 81 -43.37 -72.56 10.02
C LYS A 81 -44.81 -72.32 9.58
N ALA A 82 -45.13 -71.11 9.14
CA ALA A 82 -46.43 -70.78 8.56
C ALA A 82 -46.74 -71.63 7.32
N GLU A 83 -45.82 -71.72 6.36
CA GLU A 83 -45.98 -72.53 5.14
C GLU A 83 -46.28 -74.00 5.46
N ARG A 84 -45.51 -74.59 6.38
CA ARG A 84 -45.69 -75.97 6.84
C ARG A 84 -47.05 -76.19 7.51
N SER A 85 -47.50 -75.23 8.31
CA SER A 85 -48.78 -75.32 9.03
C SER A 85 -49.98 -75.13 8.09
N ILE A 86 -49.86 -74.28 7.07
CA ILE A 86 -50.86 -74.11 6.00
C ILE A 86 -51.01 -75.42 5.19
N LEU A 87 -49.90 -76.03 4.77
CA LEU A 87 -49.90 -77.33 4.07
C LEU A 87 -50.53 -78.44 4.91
N LEU A 88 -50.25 -78.45 6.22
CA LEU A 88 -50.84 -79.42 7.15
C LEU A 88 -52.34 -79.22 7.32
N ALA A 89 -52.82 -77.98 7.42
CA ALA A 89 -54.25 -77.66 7.48
C ALA A 89 -54.99 -78.14 6.22
N GLU A 90 -54.39 -77.94 5.04
CA GLU A 90 -54.94 -78.43 3.76
C GLU A 90 -55.06 -79.94 3.69
N GLY A 91 -54.03 -80.66 4.13
CA GLY A 91 -54.05 -82.13 4.12
C GLY A 91 -55.08 -82.75 5.08
N LEU A 92 -55.55 -81.98 6.06
CA LEU A 92 -56.49 -82.44 7.11
C LEU A 92 -57.94 -81.98 6.87
N ASP A 93 -58.21 -80.98 6.03
CA ASP A 93 -59.56 -80.46 5.73
C ASP A 93 -60.26 -81.25 4.60
N THR A 94 -60.70 -82.47 4.88
CA THR A 94 -61.34 -83.34 3.86
C THR A 94 -62.77 -82.97 3.50
N ASP A 95 -63.46 -82.25 4.38
CA ASP A 95 -64.89 -81.91 4.24
C ASP A 95 -65.09 -80.48 3.70
N GLY A 96 -64.00 -79.70 3.58
CA GLY A 96 -63.98 -78.36 2.99
C GLY A 96 -64.48 -77.22 3.90
N GLU A 97 -64.71 -77.49 5.18
CA GLU A 97 -65.26 -76.53 6.15
C GLU A 97 -64.33 -75.33 6.41
N LEU A 98 -63.01 -75.50 6.27
CA LEU A 98 -62.00 -74.47 6.60
C LEU A 98 -61.32 -73.90 5.35
N SER A 99 -61.79 -74.29 4.16
CA SER A 99 -61.24 -73.87 2.86
C SER A 99 -61.12 -72.34 2.69
N GLY A 100 -62.08 -71.58 3.24
CA GLY A 100 -62.05 -70.11 3.23
C GLY A 100 -60.92 -69.51 4.07
N ASP A 101 -60.68 -70.04 5.27
CA ASP A 101 -59.64 -69.56 6.18
C ASP A 101 -58.24 -69.91 5.66
N ILE A 102 -58.07 -71.12 5.12
CA ILE A 102 -56.83 -71.57 4.49
C ILE A 102 -56.46 -70.69 3.27
N PHE A 103 -57.45 -70.29 2.46
CA PHE A 103 -57.22 -69.40 1.33
C PHE A 103 -56.70 -68.02 1.76
N GLN A 104 -57.29 -67.45 2.81
CA GLN A 104 -56.84 -66.17 3.37
C GLN A 104 -55.41 -66.26 3.93
N LEU A 105 -55.08 -67.36 4.63
CA LEU A 105 -53.73 -67.61 5.12
C LEU A 105 -52.70 -67.70 3.99
N LYS A 106 -53.01 -68.39 2.88
CA LYS A 106 -52.14 -68.47 1.70
C LYS A 106 -51.92 -67.11 1.03
N ALA A 107 -52.97 -66.30 0.90
CA ALA A 107 -52.85 -64.96 0.36
C ALA A 107 -51.93 -64.08 1.22
N LYS A 108 -52.12 -64.12 2.55
CA LYS A 108 -51.28 -63.40 3.51
C LYS A 108 -49.83 -63.88 3.50
N TYR A 109 -49.59 -65.20 3.46
CA TYR A 109 -48.25 -65.79 3.31
C TYR A 109 -47.55 -65.30 2.04
N LYS A 110 -48.23 -65.28 0.89
CA LYS A 110 -47.64 -64.86 -0.39
C LYS A 110 -47.21 -63.39 -0.39
N ILE A 111 -48.01 -62.50 0.21
CA ILE A 111 -47.68 -61.07 0.35
C ILE A 111 -46.46 -60.90 1.25
N LEU A 112 -46.45 -61.55 2.42
CA LEU A 112 -45.35 -61.44 3.37
C LEU A 112 -44.06 -62.07 2.84
N LYS A 113 -44.15 -63.17 2.09
CA LYS A 113 -43.00 -63.79 1.41
C LYS A 113 -42.40 -62.89 0.34
N ALA A 114 -43.23 -62.30 -0.53
CA ALA A 114 -42.77 -61.37 -1.55
C ALA A 114 -42.05 -60.15 -0.93
N LYS A 115 -42.59 -59.62 0.17
CA LYS A 115 -41.96 -58.52 0.92
C LYS A 115 -40.62 -58.93 1.54
N ALA A 116 -40.54 -60.12 2.13
CA ALA A 116 -39.31 -60.66 2.70
C ALA A 116 -38.24 -60.93 1.63
N ASP A 117 -38.64 -61.41 0.45
CA ASP A 117 -37.73 -61.64 -0.68
C ASP A 117 -37.20 -60.30 -1.24
N GLU A 118 -38.03 -59.26 -1.31
CA GLU A 118 -37.62 -57.91 -1.71
C GLU A 118 -36.65 -57.27 -0.69
N GLU A 119 -36.92 -57.41 0.61
CA GLU A 119 -36.03 -56.95 1.68
C GLU A 119 -34.69 -57.69 1.67
N LEU A 120 -34.69 -59.00 1.41
CA LEU A 120 -33.48 -59.81 1.29
C LEU A 120 -32.63 -59.39 0.09
N GLU A 121 -33.25 -59.09 -1.05
CA GLU A 121 -32.54 -58.64 -2.25
C GLU A 121 -31.98 -57.22 -2.08
N ALA A 122 -32.72 -56.33 -1.41
CA ALA A 122 -32.23 -55.02 -1.02
C ALA A 122 -31.01 -55.10 -0.07
N LEU A 123 -31.04 -56.04 0.89
CA LEU A 123 -29.92 -56.29 1.81
C LEU A 123 -28.67 -56.79 1.06
N LYS A 124 -28.81 -57.77 0.17
CA LYS A 124 -27.69 -58.25 -0.66
C LYS A 124 -27.06 -57.14 -1.51
N LYS A 125 -27.89 -56.26 -2.09
CA LYS A 125 -27.40 -55.14 -2.90
C LYS A 125 -26.59 -54.13 -2.07
N ARG A 126 -27.01 -53.87 -0.83
CA ARG A 126 -26.27 -53.01 0.11
C ARG A 126 -24.96 -53.66 0.53
N GLU A 127 -24.94 -54.96 0.78
CA GLU A 127 -23.72 -55.71 1.11
C GLU A 127 -22.70 -55.70 -0.03
N ALA A 128 -23.13 -55.93 -1.27
CA ALA A 128 -22.25 -55.86 -2.43
C ALA A 128 -21.59 -54.47 -2.58
N LYS A 129 -22.37 -53.41 -2.34
CA LYS A 129 -21.87 -52.04 -2.36
C LYS A 129 -20.93 -51.73 -1.20
N ALA A 130 -21.20 -52.25 0.00
CA ALA A 130 -20.29 -52.12 1.14
C ALA A 130 -18.94 -52.82 0.84
N ASP A 131 -18.98 -53.99 0.23
CA ASP A 131 -17.78 -54.77 -0.12
C ASP A 131 -16.93 -54.09 -1.19
N GLU A 132 -17.57 -53.48 -2.18
CA GLU A 132 -16.91 -52.65 -3.18
C GLU A 132 -16.15 -51.49 -2.50
N ILE A 133 -16.84 -50.72 -1.64
CA ILE A 133 -16.21 -49.57 -0.96
C ILE A 133 -15.09 -50.03 -0.01
N ILE A 134 -15.26 -51.15 0.71
CA ILE A 134 -14.20 -51.73 1.56
C ILE A 134 -12.97 -52.12 0.72
N SER A 135 -13.18 -52.71 -0.46
CA SER A 135 -12.06 -53.04 -1.37
C SER A 135 -11.33 -51.79 -1.85
N GLU A 136 -12.06 -50.74 -2.23
CA GLU A 136 -11.46 -49.47 -2.63
C GLU A 136 -10.67 -48.81 -1.50
N ILE A 137 -11.17 -48.85 -0.26
CA ILE A 137 -10.46 -48.34 0.91
C ILE A 137 -9.15 -49.12 1.13
N ASN A 138 -9.19 -50.46 1.05
CA ASN A 138 -7.99 -51.28 1.19
C ASN A 138 -6.94 -50.98 0.12
N ASN A 139 -7.38 -50.76 -1.13
CA ASN A 139 -6.48 -50.38 -2.21
C ASN A 139 -5.82 -49.01 -1.96
N LEU A 140 -6.58 -48.05 -1.44
CA LEU A 140 -6.03 -46.75 -1.05
C LEU A 140 -4.98 -46.88 0.07
N LEU A 141 -5.27 -47.67 1.11
CA LEU A 141 -4.35 -47.91 2.21
C LEU A 141 -3.05 -48.65 1.80
N ALA A 142 -3.09 -49.43 0.71
CA ALA A 142 -1.92 -50.17 0.23
C ALA A 142 -0.92 -49.32 -0.58
N GLY A 143 -1.33 -48.14 -1.09
CA GLY A 143 -0.61 -47.43 -2.14
C GLY A 143 -0.03 -46.05 -1.79
N ALA A 144 -0.37 -45.45 -0.65
CA ALA A 144 0.02 -44.07 -0.33
C ALA A 144 0.14 -43.79 1.18
N GLU A 145 0.84 -42.71 1.55
CA GLU A 145 0.82 -42.20 2.92
C GLU A 145 -0.60 -41.73 3.28
N ILE A 146 -1.10 -42.16 4.45
CA ILE A 146 -2.47 -41.88 4.91
C ILE A 146 -2.85 -40.41 4.80
N GLU A 147 -1.95 -39.48 5.10
CA GLU A 147 -2.23 -38.04 5.02
C GLU A 147 -2.61 -37.57 3.61
N ALA A 148 -2.02 -38.14 2.56
CA ALA A 148 -2.30 -37.77 1.17
C ALA A 148 -3.69 -38.23 0.71
N ILE A 149 -4.23 -39.28 1.33
CA ILE A 149 -5.51 -39.91 0.96
C ILE A 149 -6.64 -39.64 1.95
N LEU A 150 -6.40 -38.87 3.03
CA LEU A 150 -7.38 -38.61 4.09
C LEU A 150 -8.74 -38.11 3.57
N SER A 151 -8.73 -37.19 2.59
CA SER A 151 -9.98 -36.67 2.03
C SER A 151 -10.76 -37.74 1.25
N GLN A 152 -10.06 -38.64 0.56
CA GLN A 152 -10.67 -39.74 -0.20
C GLN A 152 -11.24 -40.78 0.76
N LEU A 153 -10.48 -41.12 1.82
CA LEU A 153 -10.92 -42.03 2.88
C LEU A 153 -12.17 -41.49 3.59
N LYS A 154 -12.20 -40.20 3.94
CA LYS A 154 -13.35 -39.59 4.63
C LYS A 154 -14.65 -39.68 3.82
N ASN A 155 -14.57 -39.48 2.51
CA ASN A 155 -15.74 -39.58 1.63
C ASN A 155 -16.26 -41.02 1.53
N LYS A 156 -15.34 -41.99 1.42
CA LYS A 156 -15.69 -43.43 1.37
C LYS A 156 -16.24 -43.93 2.71
N LEU A 157 -15.68 -43.49 3.83
CA LEU A 157 -16.19 -43.75 5.19
C LEU A 157 -17.61 -43.23 5.37
N SER A 158 -17.90 -42.00 4.98
CA SER A 158 -19.26 -41.45 5.04
C SER A 158 -20.26 -42.26 4.21
N SER A 159 -19.81 -42.86 3.11
CA SER A 159 -20.64 -43.72 2.27
C SER A 159 -20.90 -45.07 2.94
N LEU A 160 -19.92 -45.62 3.64
CA LEU A 160 -20.06 -46.84 4.44
C LEU A 160 -20.98 -46.63 5.65
N ASP A 161 -20.82 -45.53 6.39
CA ASP A 161 -21.68 -45.19 7.53
C ASP A 161 -23.16 -45.07 7.11
N GLN A 162 -23.41 -44.52 5.92
CA GLN A 162 -24.74 -44.41 5.36
C GLN A 162 -25.32 -45.79 5.02
N ILE A 163 -24.53 -46.68 4.43
CA ILE A 163 -24.94 -48.06 4.13
C ILE A 163 -25.21 -48.84 5.42
N GLU A 164 -24.38 -48.67 6.46
CA GLU A 164 -24.58 -49.31 7.77
C GLU A 164 -25.89 -48.87 8.42
N LYS A 165 -26.22 -47.56 8.36
CA LYS A 165 -27.48 -46.99 8.87
C LYS A 165 -28.72 -47.51 8.15
N GLU A 166 -28.61 -47.76 6.84
CA GLU A 166 -29.72 -48.30 6.03
C GLU A 166 -30.00 -49.78 6.32
N GLY A 167 -29.07 -50.49 6.97
CA GLY A 167 -29.22 -51.87 7.45
C GLY A 167 -28.42 -52.87 6.63
N VAL A 168 -27.51 -53.57 7.30
CA VAL A 168 -26.61 -54.63 6.80
C VAL A 168 -26.56 -55.81 7.78
N SER A 169 -26.04 -56.96 7.35
CA SER A 169 -25.81 -58.10 8.26
C SER A 169 -24.76 -57.81 9.33
N ASP A 170 -24.79 -58.59 10.42
CA ASP A 170 -23.79 -58.49 11.49
C ASP A 170 -22.36 -58.81 11.01
N ALA A 171 -22.23 -59.68 10.00
CA ALA A 171 -20.94 -59.99 9.38
C ALA A 171 -20.37 -58.78 8.62
N CYS A 172 -21.20 -58.08 7.85
CA CYS A 172 -20.82 -56.84 7.17
C CYS A 172 -20.48 -55.74 8.18
N ARG A 173 -21.30 -55.55 9.23
CA ARG A 173 -21.05 -54.59 10.30
C ARG A 173 -19.70 -54.80 10.99
N LYS A 174 -19.33 -56.05 11.26
CA LYS A 174 -18.02 -56.40 11.85
C LYS A 174 -16.86 -56.02 10.93
N ARG A 175 -16.98 -56.20 9.61
CA ARG A 175 -15.97 -55.80 8.62
C ARG A 175 -15.84 -54.28 8.53
N ILE A 176 -16.94 -53.54 8.61
CA ILE A 176 -16.94 -52.07 8.70
C ILE A 176 -16.22 -51.61 9.98
N GLY A 177 -16.48 -52.25 11.13
CA GLY A 177 -15.76 -51.96 12.38
C GLY A 177 -14.24 -52.24 12.27
N GLN A 178 -13.84 -53.31 11.59
CA GLN A 178 -12.43 -53.63 11.35
C GLN A 178 -11.73 -52.58 10.49
N ILE A 179 -12.35 -52.14 9.39
CA ILE A 179 -11.74 -51.14 8.51
C ILE A 179 -11.63 -49.77 9.20
N ASN A 180 -12.62 -49.39 10.02
CA ASN A 180 -12.57 -48.17 10.83
C ASN A 180 -11.40 -48.20 11.81
N SER A 181 -11.22 -49.31 12.54
CA SER A 181 -10.09 -49.50 13.46
C SER A 181 -8.74 -49.47 12.74
N GLN A 182 -8.66 -50.03 11.52
CA GLN A 182 -7.43 -50.02 10.72
C GLN A 182 -7.07 -48.60 10.29
N ILE A 183 -8.02 -47.81 9.79
CA ILE A 183 -7.82 -46.41 9.41
C ILE A 183 -7.40 -45.56 10.61
N ASP A 184 -8.03 -45.74 11.77
CA ASP A 184 -7.67 -45.01 12.98
C ASP A 184 -6.24 -45.33 13.44
N THR A 185 -5.84 -46.61 13.38
CA THR A 185 -4.47 -47.04 13.72
C THR A 185 -3.45 -46.41 12.78
N SER A 186 -3.71 -46.51 11.48
CA SER A 186 -2.91 -45.91 10.42
C SER A 186 -2.79 -44.38 10.55
N ARG A 187 -3.88 -43.68 10.89
CA ARG A 187 -3.87 -42.23 11.14
C ARG A 187 -2.98 -41.86 12.34
N ARG A 188 -3.07 -42.62 13.43
CA ARG A 188 -2.26 -42.42 14.63
C ARG A 188 -0.78 -42.62 14.34
N GLU A 189 -0.42 -43.69 13.63
CA GLU A 189 0.97 -43.96 13.22
C GLU A 189 1.54 -42.83 12.35
N ALA A 190 0.75 -42.33 11.38
CA ALA A 190 1.14 -41.20 10.55
C ALA A 190 1.35 -39.91 11.38
N ASN A 191 0.46 -39.63 12.34
CA ASN A 191 0.61 -38.47 13.23
C ASN A 191 1.86 -38.59 14.12
N ILE A 192 2.14 -39.78 14.66
CA ILE A 192 3.34 -40.06 15.46
C ILE A 192 4.61 -39.85 14.63
N LYS A 193 4.68 -40.41 13.41
CA LYS A 193 5.81 -40.23 12.49
C LYS A 193 6.07 -38.76 12.21
N ARG A 194 5.00 -37.97 12.01
CA ARG A 194 5.14 -36.53 11.75
C ARG A 194 5.59 -35.75 12.98
N LEU A 195 5.10 -36.09 14.18
CA LEU A 195 5.58 -35.52 15.43
C LEU A 195 7.08 -35.79 15.64
N GLN A 196 7.54 -37.00 15.35
CA GLN A 196 8.97 -37.35 15.41
C GLN A 196 9.81 -36.50 14.45
N ASN A 197 9.34 -36.31 13.20
CA ASN A 197 10.03 -35.45 12.23
C ASN A 197 10.10 -33.99 12.71
N LEU A 198 8.98 -33.44 13.19
CA LEU A 198 8.94 -32.08 13.72
C LEU A 198 9.88 -31.89 14.92
N LEU A 199 9.97 -32.88 15.80
CA LEU A 199 10.89 -32.86 16.94
C LEU A 199 12.36 -32.89 16.50
N ALA A 200 12.68 -33.65 15.44
CA ALA A 200 14.03 -33.68 14.88
C ALA A 200 14.45 -32.35 14.25
N GLU A 201 13.50 -31.58 13.71
CA GLU A 201 13.74 -30.27 13.09
C GLU A 201 13.93 -29.13 14.12
N VAL A 202 13.52 -29.31 15.39
CA VAL A 202 13.57 -28.23 16.42
C VAL A 202 14.94 -27.59 16.55
N VAL A 203 16.01 -28.38 16.46
CA VAL A 203 17.39 -27.93 16.66
C VAL A 203 17.87 -27.00 15.54
N SER A 204 17.32 -27.13 14.32
CA SER A 204 17.77 -26.35 13.15
C SER A 204 17.03 -25.04 12.94
N LEU A 205 15.89 -24.82 13.61
CA LEU A 205 15.10 -23.59 13.48
C LEU A 205 15.90 -22.39 14.00
N GLN A 206 15.83 -21.23 13.35
CA GLN A 206 16.59 -20.04 13.78
C GLN A 206 15.72 -18.79 13.92
N THR A 207 14.67 -18.67 13.13
CA THR A 207 13.84 -17.45 13.06
C THR A 207 12.62 -17.50 13.97
N GLU A 208 12.04 -16.32 14.26
CA GLU A 208 10.82 -16.18 15.05
C GLU A 208 9.65 -16.99 14.44
N GLU A 209 9.49 -16.91 13.12
CA GLU A 209 8.39 -17.56 12.38
C GLU A 209 8.54 -19.08 12.37
N GLU A 210 9.74 -19.59 12.15
CA GLU A 210 10.06 -21.02 12.21
C GLU A 210 9.78 -21.61 13.60
N VAL A 211 10.27 -20.96 14.65
CA VAL A 211 10.11 -21.43 16.04
C VAL A 211 8.64 -21.38 16.45
N ALA A 212 7.93 -20.29 16.16
CA ALA A 212 6.50 -20.15 16.47
C ALA A 212 5.65 -21.15 15.67
N GLY A 213 5.97 -21.34 14.39
CA GLY A 213 5.30 -22.30 13.50
C GLY A 213 5.46 -23.74 13.98
N ALA A 214 6.68 -24.13 14.36
CA ALA A 214 6.97 -25.46 14.89
C ALA A 214 6.27 -25.70 16.24
N LEU A 215 6.32 -24.74 17.17
CA LEU A 215 5.63 -24.85 18.46
C LEU A 215 4.13 -25.07 18.26
N LYS A 216 3.50 -24.26 17.40
CA LYS A 216 2.07 -24.39 17.07
C LYS A 216 1.75 -25.73 16.41
N ALA A 217 2.59 -26.19 15.49
CA ALA A 217 2.41 -27.47 14.79
C ALA A 217 2.51 -28.67 15.75
N ILE A 218 3.50 -28.66 16.64
CA ILE A 218 3.70 -29.70 17.66
C ILE A 218 2.51 -29.73 18.63
N GLN A 219 2.11 -28.59 19.19
CA GLN A 219 0.96 -28.51 20.11
C GLN A 219 -0.35 -28.96 19.45
N ALA A 220 -0.62 -28.50 18.22
CA ALA A 220 -1.83 -28.86 17.51
C ALA A 220 -1.90 -30.35 17.16
N ARG A 221 -0.77 -30.98 16.82
CA ARG A 221 -0.70 -32.42 16.55
C ARG A 221 -0.72 -33.27 17.81
N ALA A 222 -0.12 -32.76 18.90
CA ALA A 222 -0.14 -33.40 20.20
C ALA A 222 -1.56 -33.56 20.77
N ALA A 223 -2.45 -32.61 20.46
CA ALA A 223 -3.84 -32.62 20.91
C ALA A 223 -4.79 -33.51 20.06
N ARG A 224 -4.36 -34.02 18.90
CA ARG A 224 -5.26 -34.72 17.94
C ARG A 224 -5.59 -36.15 18.32
N ASP A 225 -4.59 -36.89 18.80
CA ASP A 225 -4.67 -38.34 19.02
C ASP A 225 -3.89 -38.71 20.29
N PRO A 226 -4.24 -39.81 20.98
CA PRO A 226 -3.44 -40.31 22.11
C PRO A 226 -2.02 -40.66 21.66
N ILE A 227 -1.03 -40.18 22.41
CA ILE A 227 0.41 -40.31 22.08
C ILE A 227 1.11 -41.21 23.11
N PRO A 228 2.07 -42.05 22.70
CA PRO A 228 2.86 -42.86 23.63
C PRO A 228 3.59 -42.01 24.68
N GLU A 229 3.66 -42.48 25.93
CA GLU A 229 4.27 -41.74 27.06
C GLU A 229 5.70 -41.26 26.76
N GLU A 230 6.53 -42.09 26.12
CA GLU A 230 7.91 -41.74 25.75
C GLU A 230 7.99 -40.52 24.82
N LEU A 231 6.98 -40.33 23.96
CA LEU A 231 6.92 -39.19 23.04
C LEU A 231 6.32 -37.95 23.72
N GLN A 232 5.46 -38.12 24.73
CA GLN A 232 4.88 -37.01 25.50
C GLN A 232 5.95 -36.20 26.22
N GLU A 233 6.92 -36.87 26.86
CA GLU A 233 8.03 -36.20 27.54
C GLU A 233 8.90 -35.40 26.56
N LYS A 234 9.23 -35.99 25.40
CA LYS A 234 9.98 -35.33 24.32
C LYS A 234 9.23 -34.10 23.78
N ILE A 235 7.91 -34.19 23.60
CA ILE A 235 7.05 -33.07 23.19
C ILE A 235 7.04 -31.96 24.25
N ALA A 236 6.93 -32.30 25.53
CA ALA A 236 6.91 -31.32 26.61
C ALA A 236 8.25 -30.56 26.70
N ASN A 237 9.37 -31.27 26.63
CA ASN A 237 10.71 -30.68 26.64
C ASN A 237 10.94 -29.78 25.43
N ALA A 238 10.64 -30.26 24.22
CA ALA A 238 10.77 -29.47 22.99
C ALA A 238 9.84 -28.24 22.99
N SER A 239 8.62 -28.37 23.50
CA SER A 239 7.68 -27.24 23.59
C SER A 239 8.19 -26.17 24.56
N LYS A 240 8.75 -26.57 25.70
CA LYS A 240 9.38 -25.67 26.67
C LYS A 240 10.60 -24.97 26.08
N GLU A 241 11.46 -25.71 25.39
CA GLU A 241 12.63 -25.16 24.70
C GLU A 241 12.23 -24.15 23.63
N LEU A 242 11.29 -24.51 22.74
CA LEU A 242 10.79 -23.61 21.70
C LEU A 242 10.13 -22.36 22.28
N GLN A 243 9.36 -22.48 23.36
CA GLN A 243 8.78 -21.32 24.06
C GLN A 243 9.85 -20.39 24.61
N GLN A 244 10.88 -20.93 25.27
CA GLN A 244 11.99 -20.15 25.79
C GLN A 244 12.77 -19.46 24.66
N ARG A 245 13.06 -20.17 23.57
CA ARG A 245 13.74 -19.62 22.39
C ARG A 245 12.92 -18.51 21.73
N LEU A 246 11.60 -18.68 21.61
CA LEU A 246 10.71 -17.67 21.06
C LEU A 246 10.73 -16.39 21.90
N GLN A 247 10.61 -16.52 23.23
CA GLN A 247 10.71 -15.40 24.16
C GLN A 247 12.06 -14.68 24.02
N THR A 248 13.17 -15.44 23.94
CA THR A 248 14.51 -14.87 23.76
C THR A 248 14.62 -14.08 22.46
N ILE A 249 14.14 -14.61 21.33
CA ILE A 249 14.12 -13.90 20.04
C ILE A 249 13.34 -12.59 20.13
N GLN A 250 12.18 -12.61 20.79
CA GLN A 250 11.33 -11.43 20.97
C GLN A 250 11.99 -10.38 21.86
N VAL A 251 12.67 -10.78 22.93
CA VAL A 251 13.42 -9.86 23.79
C VAL A 251 14.62 -9.26 23.04
N VAL A 252 15.37 -10.04 22.26
CA VAL A 252 16.46 -9.52 21.40
C VAL A 252 15.94 -8.49 20.40
N LYS A 253 14.78 -8.77 19.76
CA LYS A 253 14.13 -7.83 18.84
C LYS A 253 13.71 -6.55 19.56
N THR A 254 13.15 -6.67 20.76
CA THR A 254 12.76 -5.53 21.61
C THR A 254 13.98 -4.68 22.00
N PHE A 255 15.08 -5.33 22.37
CA PHE A 255 16.36 -4.67 22.65
C PHE A 255 16.85 -3.86 21.45
N GLN A 256 16.83 -4.44 20.25
CA GLN A 256 17.24 -3.73 19.02
C GLN A 256 16.35 -2.51 18.74
N VAL A 257 15.03 -2.63 18.94
CA VAL A 257 14.11 -1.50 18.79
C VAL A 257 14.42 -0.42 19.82
N ASN A 258 14.63 -0.78 21.09
CA ASN A 258 14.95 0.19 22.15
C ASN A 258 16.29 0.89 21.91
N LEU A 259 17.31 0.16 21.44
CA LEU A 259 18.58 0.75 21.01
C LEU A 259 18.39 1.77 19.88
N SER A 260 17.60 1.44 18.86
CA SER A 260 17.37 2.34 17.72
C SER A 260 16.63 3.61 18.10
N LYS A 261 15.82 3.55 19.17
CA LYS A 261 15.07 4.69 19.71
C LYS A 261 15.79 5.41 20.84
N GLU A 262 17.01 5.00 21.18
CA GLU A 262 17.78 5.53 22.31
C GLU A 262 17.04 5.40 23.67
N ASN A 263 16.17 4.40 23.80
CA ASN A 263 15.48 4.06 25.06
C ASN A 263 16.40 3.23 25.97
N TRP A 264 17.41 3.88 26.54
CA TRP A 264 18.50 3.21 27.24
C TRP A 264 18.05 2.34 28.43
N ILE A 265 17.04 2.79 29.18
CA ILE A 265 16.51 2.07 30.35
C ILE A 265 15.87 0.74 29.90
N ASP A 266 15.00 0.79 28.89
CA ASP A 266 14.30 -0.40 28.41
C ASP A 266 15.24 -1.36 27.63
N ALA A 267 16.26 -0.81 26.98
CA ALA A 267 17.32 -1.61 26.36
C ALA A 267 18.14 -2.37 27.42
N GLU A 268 18.51 -1.71 28.52
CA GLU A 268 19.20 -2.35 29.64
C GLU A 268 18.34 -3.45 30.29
N GLN A 269 17.04 -3.18 30.50
CA GLN A 269 16.09 -4.19 30.99
C GLN A 269 15.97 -5.40 30.06
N SER A 270 16.06 -5.17 28.74
CA SER A 270 16.02 -6.26 27.76
C SER A 270 17.24 -7.18 27.89
N ILE A 271 18.43 -6.64 28.20
CA ILE A 271 19.64 -7.45 28.47
C ILE A 271 19.41 -8.34 29.70
N THR A 272 18.89 -7.77 30.80
CA THR A 272 18.56 -8.54 32.01
C THR A 272 17.51 -9.64 31.73
N ALA A 273 16.52 -9.34 30.87
CA ALA A 273 15.54 -10.35 30.46
C ALA A 273 16.18 -11.49 29.66
N MET A 274 17.11 -11.21 28.74
CA MET A 274 17.85 -12.25 28.01
C MET A 274 18.67 -13.15 28.94
N GLU A 275 19.29 -12.58 29.98
CA GLU A 275 20.02 -13.34 31.02
C GLU A 275 19.07 -14.30 31.76
N SER A 276 17.89 -13.82 32.16
CA SER A 276 16.89 -14.66 32.84
C SER A 276 16.33 -15.79 31.97
N LEU A 277 16.32 -15.58 30.64
CA LEU A 277 15.92 -16.58 29.65
C LEU A 277 17.06 -17.52 29.24
N GLY A 278 18.22 -17.44 29.88
CA GLY A 278 19.33 -18.37 29.70
C GLY A 278 20.10 -18.19 28.39
N LEU A 279 20.10 -16.99 27.81
CA LEU A 279 20.99 -16.68 26.68
C LEU A 279 22.45 -16.74 27.15
N GLY A 280 23.34 -17.32 26.34
CA GLY A 280 24.71 -17.62 26.77
C GLY A 280 25.52 -16.38 27.14
N ASP A 281 26.37 -16.48 28.17
CA ASP A 281 27.15 -15.37 28.73
C ASP A 281 27.93 -14.59 27.66
N ALA A 282 28.56 -15.28 26.71
CA ALA A 282 29.31 -14.65 25.62
C ALA A 282 28.43 -13.74 24.74
N GLN A 283 27.19 -14.17 24.44
CA GLN A 283 26.25 -13.37 23.65
C GLN A 283 25.75 -12.17 24.45
N ILE A 284 25.44 -12.37 25.73
CA ILE A 284 25.08 -11.27 26.64
C ILE A 284 26.18 -10.22 26.71
N GLN A 285 27.45 -10.62 26.82
CA GLN A 285 28.56 -9.67 26.83
C GLN A 285 28.67 -8.89 25.52
N GLN A 286 28.40 -9.50 24.36
CA GLN A 286 28.35 -8.79 23.08
C GLN A 286 27.25 -7.72 23.06
N TYR A 287 26.05 -8.04 23.54
CA TYR A 287 24.95 -7.07 23.62
C TYR A 287 25.25 -5.94 24.61
N ARG A 288 25.85 -6.25 25.76
CA ARG A 288 26.28 -5.25 26.76
C ARG A 288 27.34 -4.30 26.19
N LEU A 289 28.36 -4.82 25.53
CA LEU A 289 29.40 -4.00 24.90
C LEU A 289 28.79 -3.08 23.85
N ARG A 290 27.95 -3.62 22.96
CA ARG A 290 27.26 -2.83 21.93
C ARG A 290 26.37 -1.74 22.53
N PHE A 291 25.64 -2.05 23.60
CA PHE A 291 24.83 -1.07 24.34
C PHE A 291 25.70 0.06 24.92
N GLN A 292 26.81 -0.28 25.59
CA GLN A 292 27.72 0.70 26.17
C GLN A 292 28.35 1.61 25.13
N GLU A 293 28.81 1.05 24.00
CA GLU A 293 29.37 1.82 22.89
C GLU A 293 28.35 2.84 22.33
N LEU A 294 27.15 2.37 21.99
CA LEU A 294 26.11 3.23 21.41
C LEU A 294 25.67 4.32 22.38
N ARG A 295 25.50 3.98 23.66
CA ARG A 295 25.15 4.95 24.70
C ARG A 295 26.26 5.99 24.89
N ALA A 296 27.52 5.58 24.93
CA ALA A 296 28.65 6.50 25.05
C ALA A 296 28.74 7.47 23.84
N HIS A 297 28.46 6.98 22.63
CA HIS A 297 28.37 7.83 21.44
C HIS A 297 27.23 8.84 21.53
N ALA A 298 26.04 8.42 21.95
CA ALA A 298 24.90 9.32 22.15
C ALA A 298 25.18 10.37 23.23
N GLU A 299 25.76 9.99 24.36
CA GLU A 299 26.15 10.95 25.40
C GLU A 299 27.18 11.96 24.91
N LYS A 300 28.15 11.55 24.10
CA LYS A 300 29.14 12.46 23.51
C LYS A 300 28.48 13.45 22.54
N ARG A 301 27.54 12.96 21.72
CA ARG A 301 26.71 13.78 20.82
C ARG A 301 25.94 14.83 21.62
N ASP A 302 25.22 14.41 22.66
CA ASP A 302 24.36 15.28 23.47
C ASP A 302 25.17 16.32 24.24
N ARG A 303 26.33 15.95 24.79
CA ARG A 303 27.28 16.90 25.40
C ARG A 303 27.76 17.96 24.41
N ARG A 304 28.06 17.57 23.17
CA ARG A 304 28.49 18.52 22.13
C ARG A 304 27.35 19.48 21.75
N VAL A 305 26.13 18.97 21.58
CA VAL A 305 24.93 19.80 21.34
C VAL A 305 24.73 20.77 22.49
N GLN A 306 24.78 20.31 23.74
CA GLN A 306 24.60 21.15 24.92
C GLN A 306 25.66 22.26 25.03
N MET A 307 26.92 21.94 24.76
CA MET A 307 28.00 22.93 24.73
C MET A 307 27.76 24.01 23.66
N LEU A 308 27.40 23.61 22.44
CA LEU A 308 27.06 24.55 21.37
C LEU A 308 25.83 25.41 21.70
N MET A 309 24.81 24.82 22.36
CA MET A 309 23.64 25.55 22.83
C MET A 309 23.99 26.58 23.92
N ASN A 310 24.92 26.25 24.81
CA ASN A 310 25.41 27.19 25.83
C ASN A 310 26.21 28.35 25.20
N GLU A 311 27.06 28.05 24.21
CA GLU A 311 27.75 29.07 23.42
C GLU A 311 26.76 29.95 22.67
N PHE A 312 25.71 29.39 22.07
CA PHE A 312 24.65 30.18 21.44
C PHE A 312 23.94 31.10 22.45
N LYS A 313 23.60 30.59 23.64
CA LYS A 313 22.88 31.35 24.68
C LYS A 313 23.69 32.51 25.26
N SER A 314 25.02 32.49 25.16
CA SER A 314 25.87 33.62 25.58
C SER A 314 26.04 34.70 24.52
N MET A 315 25.54 34.48 23.29
CA MET A 315 25.63 35.45 22.20
C MET A 315 24.45 36.43 22.21
N ASP A 316 24.71 37.69 21.82
CA ASP A 316 23.65 38.64 21.51
C ASP A 316 22.97 38.24 20.19
N THR A 317 21.69 37.89 20.30
CA THR A 317 20.83 37.44 19.19
C THR A 317 19.66 38.39 18.95
N SER A 318 19.70 39.59 19.54
CA SER A 318 18.71 40.65 19.31
C SER A 318 18.75 41.19 17.87
N ARG A 319 19.85 40.92 17.14
CA ARG A 319 20.07 41.25 15.73
C ARG A 319 20.70 40.06 15.00
N PHE A 320 20.93 40.20 13.69
CA PHE A 320 21.70 39.21 12.94
C PHE A 320 23.08 39.04 13.57
N ASN A 321 23.48 37.78 13.76
CA ASN A 321 24.77 37.40 14.29
C ASN A 321 25.21 36.11 13.57
N ALA A 322 26.16 36.24 12.64
CA ALA A 322 26.62 35.12 11.82
C ALA A 322 27.18 33.96 12.68
N ALA A 323 27.87 34.27 13.78
CA ALA A 323 28.38 33.25 14.69
C ALA A 323 27.24 32.47 15.35
N ALA A 324 26.16 33.14 15.76
CA ALA A 324 25.00 32.47 16.36
C ALA A 324 24.30 31.53 15.37
N PHE A 325 24.13 31.94 14.11
CA PHE A 325 23.61 31.06 13.05
C PHE A 325 24.52 29.85 12.80
N SER A 326 25.84 30.07 12.72
CA SER A 326 26.80 28.99 12.55
C SER A 326 26.75 27.96 13.70
N LYS A 327 26.48 28.40 14.94
CA LYS A 327 26.28 27.46 16.06
C LYS A 327 25.02 26.62 15.90
N LEU A 328 23.91 27.23 15.49
CA LEU A 328 22.67 26.49 15.22
C LEU A 328 22.84 25.49 14.07
N ASP A 329 23.59 25.86 13.03
CA ASP A 329 23.90 24.95 11.92
C ASP A 329 24.71 23.73 12.39
N GLN A 330 25.77 23.95 13.19
CA GLN A 330 26.55 22.86 13.79
C GLN A 330 25.71 21.95 14.69
N ILE A 331 24.75 22.52 15.44
CA ILE A 331 23.83 21.73 16.26
C ILE A 331 22.93 20.86 15.39
N LEU A 332 22.37 21.41 14.32
CA LEU A 332 21.46 20.70 13.42
C LEU A 332 22.19 19.68 12.53
N GLU A 333 23.48 19.85 12.27
CA GLU A 333 24.30 18.81 11.64
C GLU A 333 24.47 17.58 12.55
N ILE A 334 24.63 17.81 13.86
CA ILE A 334 24.81 16.75 14.85
C ILE A 334 23.46 16.12 15.26
N ALA A 335 22.41 16.94 15.37
CA ALA A 335 21.07 16.56 15.79
C ALA A 335 20.01 17.29 14.93
N PRO A 336 19.69 16.75 13.74
CA PRO A 336 18.79 17.40 12.77
C PRO A 336 17.39 17.71 13.31
N GLU A 337 16.90 16.88 14.22
CA GLU A 337 15.57 17.00 14.83
C GLU A 337 15.56 17.78 16.14
N HIS A 338 16.66 18.46 16.51
CA HIS A 338 16.75 19.22 17.76
C HIS A 338 15.76 20.39 17.79
N ALA A 339 14.62 20.19 18.46
CA ALA A 339 13.46 21.07 18.41
C ALA A 339 13.75 22.52 18.79
N GLU A 340 14.53 22.76 19.86
CA GLU A 340 14.90 24.12 20.30
C GLU A 340 15.76 24.83 19.24
N ALA A 341 16.69 24.12 18.61
CA ALA A 341 17.59 24.70 17.61
C ALA A 341 16.83 25.03 16.30
N LEU A 342 15.92 24.15 15.87
CA LEU A 342 15.03 24.40 14.73
C LEU A 342 14.14 25.62 14.98
N ALA A 343 13.52 25.72 16.17
CA ALA A 343 12.68 26.84 16.54
C ALA A 343 13.47 28.16 16.59
N LEU A 344 14.67 28.14 17.17
CA LEU A 344 15.56 29.30 17.22
C LEU A 344 16.03 29.72 15.83
N LYS A 345 16.44 28.79 14.97
CA LYS A 345 16.85 29.07 13.59
C LYS A 345 15.72 29.69 12.79
N LYS A 346 14.51 29.16 12.91
CA LYS A 346 13.31 29.73 12.30
C LYS A 346 13.03 31.14 12.81
N ARG A 347 13.10 31.36 14.11
CA ARG A 347 12.88 32.70 14.70
C ARG A 347 13.92 33.69 14.20
N LEU A 348 15.19 33.32 14.23
CA LEU A 348 16.29 34.18 13.80
C LEU A 348 16.29 34.42 12.29
N SER A 349 15.74 33.53 11.47
CA SER A 349 15.67 33.76 10.01
C SER A 349 14.97 35.07 9.63
N THR A 350 14.09 35.61 10.49
CA THR A 350 13.47 36.93 10.28
C THR A 350 14.46 38.10 10.40
N THR A 351 15.57 37.94 11.12
CA THR A 351 16.64 38.96 11.16
C THR A 351 17.45 38.99 9.87
N LEU A 352 17.36 37.96 9.03
CA LEU A 352 17.97 37.92 7.69
C LEU A 352 17.18 38.73 6.65
N ASP A 353 16.02 39.27 7.00
CA ASP A 353 15.26 40.17 6.12
C ASP A 353 15.92 41.56 6.02
N GLN A 354 16.81 41.90 6.94
CA GLN A 354 17.56 43.15 6.91
C GLN A 354 18.97 43.00 7.50
N ILE A 355 19.99 43.27 6.68
CA ILE A 355 21.41 43.19 7.06
C ILE A 355 22.08 44.55 6.81
N ARG A 356 22.89 45.04 7.76
CA ARG A 356 23.64 46.30 7.68
C ARG A 356 25.12 46.07 7.36
N VAL A 357 25.67 46.90 6.48
CA VAL A 357 27.08 46.86 6.08
C VAL A 357 27.68 48.28 6.14
N PRO A 358 28.71 48.56 6.96
CA PRO A 358 29.20 47.69 8.01
C PRO A 358 28.24 47.66 9.22
N GLY A 359 28.30 46.61 10.01
CA GLY A 359 27.63 46.55 11.31
C GLY A 359 27.17 45.15 11.67
N ASP A 360 26.31 44.58 10.83
CA ASP A 360 25.86 43.19 10.97
C ASP A 360 26.86 42.23 10.28
N VAL A 361 27.45 42.67 9.17
CA VAL A 361 28.58 42.04 8.47
C VAL A 361 29.59 43.10 8.00
N ALA A 362 30.78 42.68 7.60
CA ALA A 362 31.85 43.59 7.18
C ALA A 362 31.73 44.01 5.71
N ASP A 363 31.31 43.10 4.84
CA ASP A 363 31.31 43.26 3.38
C ASP A 363 29.98 42.87 2.72
N ILE A 364 29.82 43.31 1.48
CA ILE A 364 28.56 43.16 0.72
C ILE A 364 28.39 41.69 0.29
N ASP A 365 29.46 40.99 -0.05
CA ASP A 365 29.47 39.58 -0.42
C ASP A 365 28.86 38.71 0.68
N GLU A 366 29.28 38.92 1.93
CA GLU A 366 28.71 38.22 3.09
C GLU A 366 27.23 38.58 3.29
N ALA A 367 26.85 39.85 3.11
CA ALA A 367 25.44 40.26 3.22
C ALA A 367 24.54 39.56 2.19
N VAL A 368 24.97 39.47 0.93
CA VAL A 368 24.21 38.82 -0.16
C VAL A 368 24.03 37.32 0.13
N LYS A 369 25.04 36.66 0.69
CA LYS A 369 24.98 35.25 1.10
C LYS A 369 23.88 35.02 2.13
N TRP A 370 23.82 35.85 3.17
CA TRP A 370 22.93 35.65 4.32
C TRP A 370 21.51 36.17 4.11
N VAL A 371 21.34 37.30 3.43
CA VAL A 371 20.03 37.96 3.31
C VAL A 371 19.00 37.02 2.68
N ASN A 372 17.79 37.00 3.22
CA ASN A 372 16.69 36.27 2.63
C ASN A 372 16.30 36.87 1.27
N SER A 373 15.71 36.05 0.40
CA SER A 373 15.04 36.58 -0.80
C SER A 373 13.91 37.54 -0.38
N GLY A 374 13.84 38.70 -1.02
CA GLY A 374 12.99 39.84 -0.68
C GLY A 374 13.60 40.80 0.35
N GLY A 375 14.70 40.43 0.99
CA GLY A 375 15.32 41.18 2.09
C GLY A 375 16.06 42.45 1.66
N ARG A 376 16.62 43.14 2.66
CA ARG A 376 17.24 44.47 2.57
C ARG A 376 18.71 44.42 3.02
N ILE A 377 19.59 44.97 2.20
CA ILE A 377 20.98 45.26 2.55
C ILE A 377 21.09 46.78 2.69
N LEU A 378 21.42 47.24 3.89
CA LEU A 378 21.58 48.65 4.22
C LEU A 378 23.06 48.98 4.26
N LEU A 379 23.53 49.74 3.26
CA LEU A 379 24.90 50.20 3.21
C LEU A 379 25.04 51.52 3.97
N GLY A 380 26.04 51.57 4.84
CA GLY A 380 26.46 52.76 5.56
C GLY A 380 27.17 53.76 4.65
N GLU A 381 27.58 54.87 5.24
CA GLU A 381 28.48 55.82 4.58
C GLU A 381 29.89 55.20 4.46
N GLY A 382 30.54 55.38 3.33
CA GLY A 382 31.89 54.87 3.10
C GLY A 382 32.06 54.15 1.77
N LEU A 383 33.20 53.48 1.66
CA LEU A 383 33.67 52.76 0.49
C LEU A 383 33.55 51.25 0.71
N PHE A 384 32.93 50.58 -0.25
CA PHE A 384 32.80 49.13 -0.32
C PHE A 384 33.41 48.65 -1.63
N TYR A 385 34.04 47.48 -1.62
CA TYR A 385 34.47 46.81 -2.84
C TYR A 385 33.47 45.71 -3.18
N ALA A 386 33.09 45.56 -4.45
CA ALA A 386 32.20 44.47 -4.87
C ALA A 386 32.41 44.04 -6.33
N GLU A 387 32.41 42.73 -6.55
CA GLU A 387 32.17 42.05 -7.83
C GLU A 387 31.18 40.91 -7.54
N ILE A 388 29.91 41.28 -7.39
CA ILE A 388 28.88 40.42 -6.78
C ILE A 388 27.85 39.94 -7.79
N GLU A 389 27.40 38.69 -7.58
CA GLU A 389 26.27 38.11 -8.30
C GLU A 389 25.02 38.07 -7.43
N LEU A 390 23.92 38.60 -7.95
CA LEU A 390 22.64 38.71 -7.25
C LEU A 390 21.66 37.69 -7.83
N GLU A 391 21.53 36.55 -7.15
CA GLU A 391 20.64 35.44 -7.53
C GLU A 391 19.28 35.50 -6.81
N LYS A 392 19.14 36.38 -5.81
CA LYS A 392 17.92 36.58 -5.01
C LYS A 392 17.27 37.90 -5.39
N SER A 393 15.94 37.99 -5.29
CA SER A 393 15.27 39.29 -5.24
C SER A 393 15.71 39.99 -3.95
N LEU A 394 16.16 41.24 -4.00
CA LEU A 394 16.60 41.97 -2.81
C LEU A 394 16.60 43.48 -3.02
N LYS A 395 16.82 44.22 -1.94
CA LYS A 395 16.93 45.68 -1.93
C LYS A 395 18.30 46.08 -1.35
N ILE A 396 19.08 46.87 -2.08
CA ILE A 396 20.35 47.46 -1.62
C ILE A 396 20.14 48.96 -1.50
N GLU A 397 20.29 49.51 -0.30
CA GLU A 397 20.00 50.92 0.00
C GLU A 397 21.24 51.57 0.61
N GLY A 398 21.83 52.54 -0.09
CA GLY A 398 22.89 53.41 0.44
C GLY A 398 22.35 54.67 1.09
N GLN A 399 23.24 55.46 1.69
CA GLN A 399 22.93 56.72 2.37
C GLN A 399 22.91 57.94 1.43
N GLY A 400 23.15 57.74 0.14
CA GLY A 400 23.18 58.77 -0.90
C GLY A 400 24.37 58.60 -1.85
N VAL A 401 24.22 59.11 -3.08
CA VAL A 401 25.24 59.02 -4.15
C VAL A 401 26.61 59.60 -3.74
N ASN A 402 26.64 60.62 -2.88
CA ASN A 402 27.90 61.22 -2.41
C ASN A 402 28.40 60.66 -1.06
N LYS A 403 27.77 59.58 -0.57
CA LYS A 403 28.01 59.04 0.77
C LYS A 403 28.36 57.57 0.77
N THR A 404 27.69 56.78 -0.06
CA THR A 404 27.90 55.33 -0.18
C THR A 404 28.48 55.02 -1.55
N PHE A 405 29.66 54.44 -1.57
CA PHE A 405 30.41 54.12 -2.78
C PHE A 405 30.68 52.61 -2.86
N ILE A 406 30.32 52.00 -3.98
CA ILE A 406 30.77 50.66 -4.37
C ILE A 406 31.82 50.86 -5.45
N GLU A 407 33.05 50.42 -5.20
CA GLU A 407 34.12 50.42 -6.19
C GLU A 407 34.39 49.01 -6.71
N SER A 408 34.72 48.92 -7.99
CA SER A 408 35.06 47.66 -8.62
C SER A 408 36.12 47.87 -9.69
N LYS A 409 37.07 46.95 -9.80
CA LYS A 409 38.00 46.92 -10.94
C LYS A 409 37.34 46.33 -12.18
N CYS A 410 36.23 45.61 -11.98
CA CYS A 410 35.60 44.78 -13.00
C CYS A 410 36.63 43.84 -13.64
N ALA A 411 37.47 43.21 -12.81
CA ALA A 411 38.60 42.41 -13.28
C ALA A 411 38.18 40.99 -13.70
N HIS A 412 37.12 40.46 -13.08
CA HIS A 412 36.62 39.11 -13.33
C HIS A 412 35.16 39.08 -13.80
N GLY A 413 34.55 40.24 -13.95
CA GLY A 413 33.14 40.38 -14.30
C GLY A 413 32.64 41.79 -14.00
N PRO A 414 31.31 42.02 -14.11
CA PRO A 414 30.72 43.28 -13.71
C PRO A 414 30.82 43.51 -12.19
N ALA A 415 30.73 44.77 -11.76
CA ALA A 415 30.67 45.09 -10.33
C ALA A 415 29.42 44.48 -9.68
N ILE A 416 28.29 44.53 -10.38
CA ILE A 416 27.03 43.91 -9.96
C ILE A 416 26.41 43.17 -11.13
N TYR A 417 26.26 41.85 -10.98
CA TYR A 417 25.53 41.00 -11.93
C TYR A 417 24.16 40.62 -11.36
N ILE A 418 23.10 41.12 -11.98
CA ILE A 418 21.70 40.87 -11.60
C ILE A 418 21.14 39.71 -12.43
N LYS A 419 20.94 38.55 -11.79
CA LYS A 419 20.51 37.31 -12.45
C LYS A 419 19.48 36.49 -11.66
N GLN A 420 18.76 37.13 -10.74
CA GLN A 420 17.76 36.44 -9.92
C GLN A 420 16.64 35.83 -10.79
N LYS A 421 16.18 34.64 -10.42
CA LYS A 421 15.13 33.92 -11.16
C LYS A 421 13.74 34.51 -10.97
N GLU A 422 13.45 34.99 -9.77
CA GLU A 422 12.13 35.52 -9.41
C GLU A 422 12.25 36.91 -8.78
N GLY A 423 11.20 37.71 -8.95
CA GLY A 423 11.12 39.06 -8.40
C GLY A 423 12.07 40.05 -9.10
N LYS A 424 12.55 41.03 -8.33
CA LYS A 424 13.42 42.11 -8.82
C LYS A 424 14.49 42.51 -7.81
N VAL A 425 15.61 43.00 -8.30
CA VAL A 425 16.62 43.68 -7.48
C VAL A 425 16.35 45.18 -7.48
N ASN A 426 16.37 45.82 -6.30
CA ASN A 426 16.18 47.26 -6.16
C ASN A 426 17.47 47.86 -5.59
N ILE A 427 18.06 48.85 -6.26
CA ILE A 427 19.25 49.54 -5.78
C ILE A 427 18.92 51.02 -5.65
N LYS A 428 19.20 51.61 -4.48
CA LYS A 428 18.88 53.01 -4.21
C LYS A 428 20.00 53.77 -3.52
N GLY A 429 20.16 55.05 -3.90
CA GLY A 429 20.89 56.02 -3.10
C GLY A 429 22.37 55.70 -2.92
N LEU A 430 23.07 55.28 -3.98
CA LEU A 430 24.50 54.97 -3.91
C LEU A 430 25.21 55.25 -5.24
N THR A 431 26.54 55.31 -5.17
CA THR A 431 27.40 55.38 -6.35
C THR A 431 28.09 54.05 -6.57
N VAL A 432 28.06 53.54 -7.81
CA VAL A 432 28.92 52.45 -8.27
C VAL A 432 29.96 53.04 -9.20
N LYS A 433 31.24 52.75 -8.94
CA LYS A 433 32.37 53.38 -9.61
C LYS A 433 33.39 52.35 -10.08
N GLY A 434 33.74 52.39 -11.36
CA GLY A 434 34.89 51.64 -11.86
C GLY A 434 36.21 52.30 -11.43
N ILE A 435 37.18 51.48 -11.01
CA ILE A 435 38.52 51.92 -10.57
C ILE A 435 39.67 51.30 -11.38
N GLY A 436 39.37 50.65 -12.48
CA GLY A 436 40.34 50.17 -13.47
C GLY A 436 39.86 50.52 -14.87
N TYR A 437 40.62 51.35 -15.60
CA TYR A 437 40.46 51.45 -17.04
C TYR A 437 41.41 50.43 -17.66
N ILE A 438 40.84 49.38 -18.24
CA ILE A 438 41.58 48.39 -19.02
C ILE A 438 41.22 48.65 -20.48
N ASP A 439 42.19 49.14 -21.25
CA ASP A 439 42.01 49.44 -22.68
C ASP A 439 42.19 48.17 -23.53
N ASP A 440 41.34 47.17 -23.29
CA ASP A 440 41.30 45.95 -24.08
C ASP A 440 39.88 45.62 -24.57
N GLN A 441 39.75 44.53 -25.35
CA GLN A 441 38.47 44.08 -25.89
C GLN A 441 37.66 43.23 -24.91
N HIS A 442 38.14 42.99 -23.69
CA HIS A 442 37.53 42.13 -22.68
C HIS A 442 36.92 42.93 -21.52
N ARG A 443 36.60 44.20 -21.76
CA ARG A 443 35.96 45.07 -20.78
C ARG A 443 34.59 44.55 -20.36
N HIS A 444 34.35 44.52 -19.05
CA HIS A 444 33.06 44.20 -18.48
C HIS A 444 32.22 45.47 -18.28
N ALA A 445 30.89 45.32 -18.36
CA ALA A 445 29.97 46.37 -17.94
C ALA A 445 30.10 46.60 -16.43
N LEU A 446 29.84 47.82 -15.94
CA LEU A 446 29.84 48.08 -14.50
C LEU A 446 28.65 47.37 -13.82
N ILE A 447 27.48 47.42 -14.46
CA ILE A 447 26.28 46.68 -14.06
C ILE A 447 25.81 45.82 -15.22
N LEU A 448 25.57 44.54 -14.97
CA LEU A 448 24.95 43.62 -15.92
C LEU A 448 23.58 43.17 -15.42
N VAL A 449 22.55 43.36 -16.25
CA VAL A 449 21.16 43.02 -15.97
C VAL A 449 20.71 41.90 -16.92
N ALA A 450 20.50 40.72 -16.37
CA ALA A 450 19.95 39.56 -17.08
C ALA A 450 18.59 39.12 -16.51
N SER A 451 17.92 40.02 -15.76
CA SER A 451 16.61 39.80 -15.13
C SER A 451 15.98 41.17 -14.81
N ASN A 452 15.18 41.29 -13.75
CA ASN A 452 14.47 42.52 -13.41
C ASN A 452 15.22 43.40 -12.40
N ALA A 453 15.42 44.67 -12.72
CA ALA A 453 16.13 45.63 -11.88
C ALA A 453 15.37 46.97 -11.77
N TYR A 454 15.44 47.59 -10.60
CA TYR A 454 14.95 48.94 -10.34
C TYR A 454 16.04 49.78 -9.66
N PHE A 455 16.49 50.84 -10.30
CA PHE A 455 17.49 51.78 -9.77
C PHE A 455 16.85 53.14 -9.50
N GLU A 456 17.09 53.69 -8.31
CA GLU A 456 16.55 54.99 -7.92
C GLU A 456 17.60 55.87 -7.24
N ASN A 457 17.82 57.07 -7.76
CA ASN A 457 18.78 58.03 -7.22
C ASN A 457 20.18 57.42 -7.05
N CYS A 458 20.67 56.78 -8.11
CA CYS A 458 22.00 56.14 -8.16
C CYS A 458 22.90 56.84 -9.18
N GLU A 459 24.21 56.75 -8.97
CA GLU A 459 25.22 57.19 -9.93
C GLU A 459 26.12 56.00 -10.35
N PHE A 460 26.31 55.84 -11.65
CA PHE A 460 27.17 54.82 -12.26
C PHE A 460 28.27 55.55 -13.03
N VAL A 461 29.51 55.41 -12.60
CA VAL A 461 30.60 56.28 -13.07
C VAL A 461 31.88 55.52 -13.38
N LYS A 462 32.62 55.94 -14.41
CA LYS A 462 33.92 55.36 -14.78
C LYS A 462 33.87 53.86 -15.07
N ALA A 463 32.79 53.40 -15.72
CA ALA A 463 32.69 52.01 -16.13
C ALA A 463 33.78 51.67 -17.16
N PRO A 464 34.50 50.54 -17.04
CA PRO A 464 35.48 50.16 -18.04
C PRO A 464 34.82 49.90 -19.40
N GLY A 465 33.72 49.13 -19.44
CA GLY A 465 32.85 48.95 -20.61
C GLY A 465 31.58 49.81 -20.54
N HIS A 466 30.41 49.18 -20.69
CA HIS A 466 29.12 49.86 -20.53
C HIS A 466 28.86 50.25 -19.07
N GLY A 467 28.20 51.40 -18.86
CA GLY A 467 27.73 51.78 -17.52
C GLY A 467 26.70 50.80 -16.97
N VAL A 468 25.66 50.52 -17.75
CA VAL A 468 24.66 49.48 -17.46
C VAL A 468 24.35 48.72 -18.75
N ALA A 469 24.47 47.39 -18.72
CA ALA A 469 24.10 46.51 -19.84
C ALA A 469 22.89 45.66 -19.49
N VAL A 470 21.83 45.76 -20.30
CA VAL A 470 20.62 44.93 -20.18
C VAL A 470 20.62 43.89 -21.30
N ILE A 471 20.79 42.63 -20.93
CA ILE A 471 20.88 41.50 -21.86
C ILE A 471 19.66 40.56 -21.79
N ALA A 472 18.86 40.68 -20.73
CA ALA A 472 17.54 40.07 -20.61
C ALA A 472 16.74 40.77 -19.48
N GLY A 473 15.41 40.70 -19.56
CA GLY A 473 14.51 41.19 -18.52
C GLY A 473 14.29 42.70 -18.58
N LYS A 474 13.78 43.27 -17.48
CA LYS A 474 13.37 44.68 -17.44
C LYS A 474 14.21 45.50 -16.47
N LEU A 475 14.81 46.57 -16.99
CA LEU A 475 15.43 47.63 -16.21
C LEU A 475 14.51 48.84 -16.05
N GLU A 476 14.32 49.31 -14.84
CA GLU A 476 13.72 50.61 -14.53
C GLU A 476 14.74 51.50 -13.84
N MET A 477 15.01 52.69 -14.39
CA MET A 477 15.91 53.69 -13.80
C MET A 477 15.15 54.99 -13.56
N LYS A 478 15.27 55.54 -12.35
CA LYS A 478 14.63 56.80 -11.96
C LYS A 478 15.61 57.72 -11.23
N GLY A 479 15.80 58.94 -11.75
CA GLY A 479 16.67 59.91 -11.09
C GLY A 479 18.14 59.47 -11.07
N CYS A 480 18.57 58.63 -12.02
CA CYS A 480 19.91 58.07 -12.07
C CYS A 480 20.83 58.88 -12.98
N LYS A 481 22.14 58.80 -12.71
CA LYS A 481 23.18 59.35 -13.56
C LYS A 481 24.11 58.24 -14.03
N VAL A 482 24.44 58.20 -15.31
CA VAL A 482 25.48 57.33 -15.87
C VAL A 482 26.49 58.19 -16.62
N SER A 483 27.77 58.08 -16.25
CA SER A 483 28.79 58.92 -16.87
C SER A 483 30.16 58.31 -16.96
N GLN A 484 30.96 58.76 -17.93
CA GLN A 484 32.36 58.35 -18.10
C GLN A 484 32.51 56.85 -18.32
N SER A 485 31.56 56.22 -19.02
CA SER A 485 31.66 54.81 -19.43
C SER A 485 32.61 54.67 -20.61
N GLY A 486 33.41 53.59 -20.65
CA GLY A 486 34.33 53.32 -21.74
C GLY A 486 33.67 52.80 -23.03
N TRP A 487 32.40 52.42 -22.96
CA TRP A 487 31.49 52.21 -24.10
C TRP A 487 30.23 53.09 -23.90
N ASP A 488 29.05 52.53 -24.11
CA ASP A 488 27.79 53.24 -23.88
C ASP A 488 27.52 53.51 -22.40
N GLY A 489 26.77 54.58 -22.13
CA GLY A 489 26.18 54.79 -20.81
C GLY A 489 25.26 53.62 -20.44
N VAL A 490 24.22 53.39 -21.25
CA VAL A 490 23.31 52.25 -21.08
C VAL A 490 23.10 51.56 -22.42
N THR A 491 23.29 50.24 -22.47
CA THR A 491 22.96 49.41 -23.63
C THR A 491 21.85 48.43 -23.28
N ILE A 492 20.90 48.25 -24.21
CA ILE A 492 19.80 47.29 -24.12
C ILE A 492 19.86 46.44 -25.38
N LYS A 493 20.08 45.14 -25.19
CA LYS A 493 20.29 44.17 -26.27
C LYS A 493 19.33 43.00 -26.15
N GLY A 494 18.66 42.65 -27.25
CA GLY A 494 17.87 41.41 -27.36
C GLY A 494 16.36 41.67 -27.26
N GLU A 495 15.58 40.82 -27.91
CA GLU A 495 14.10 40.90 -27.94
C GLU A 495 13.46 40.82 -26.53
N ASP A 496 14.11 40.09 -25.61
CA ASP A 496 13.66 39.92 -24.23
C ASP A 496 14.13 41.03 -23.28
N SER A 497 14.81 42.06 -23.80
CA SER A 497 15.40 43.14 -23.02
C SER A 497 14.60 44.43 -23.12
N GLN A 498 14.25 44.98 -21.95
CA GLN A 498 13.44 46.18 -21.84
C GLN A 498 14.03 47.21 -20.89
N ALA A 499 13.93 48.50 -21.22
CA ALA A 499 14.31 49.57 -20.30
C ALA A 499 13.26 50.69 -20.21
N ALA A 500 13.03 51.18 -18.99
CA ALA A 500 12.31 52.41 -18.71
C ALA A 500 13.23 53.39 -17.97
N LEU A 501 13.68 54.43 -18.67
CA LEU A 501 14.66 55.41 -18.19
C LEU A 501 13.94 56.74 -17.95
N THR A 502 13.77 57.13 -16.69
CA THR A 502 12.94 58.30 -16.31
C THR A 502 13.74 59.27 -15.44
N ASP A 503 13.70 60.56 -15.78
CA ASP A 503 14.39 61.60 -15.01
C ASP A 503 15.91 61.31 -14.88
N CYS A 504 16.54 60.74 -15.90
CA CYS A 504 17.94 60.31 -15.89
C CYS A 504 18.88 61.27 -16.64
N LEU A 505 20.17 61.21 -16.30
CA LEU A 505 21.26 61.90 -17.00
C LEU A 505 22.30 60.90 -17.52
N PHE A 506 22.57 60.94 -18.82
CA PHE A 506 23.63 60.16 -19.47
C PHE A 506 24.65 61.15 -20.02
N ASP A 507 25.87 61.16 -19.49
CA ASP A 507 26.84 62.24 -19.75
C ASP A 507 28.27 61.73 -19.92
N GLU A 508 29.03 62.32 -20.84
CA GLU A 508 30.46 62.04 -21.03
C GLU A 508 30.81 60.55 -21.28
N ASN A 509 29.97 59.79 -22.01
CA ASN A 509 30.28 58.40 -22.35
C ASN A 509 31.13 58.30 -23.63
N ALA A 510 32.03 57.31 -23.70
CA ALA A 510 33.00 57.20 -24.77
C ALA A 510 32.39 56.72 -26.10
N GLU A 511 31.29 55.97 -26.05
CA GLU A 511 30.47 55.64 -27.22
C GLU A 511 29.12 56.36 -27.11
N HIS A 512 28.00 55.66 -27.01
CA HIS A 512 26.69 56.28 -27.01
C HIS A 512 26.20 56.65 -25.60
N GLY A 513 25.25 57.57 -25.52
CA GLY A 513 24.58 57.84 -24.24
C GLY A 513 23.66 56.67 -23.85
N VAL A 514 22.77 56.30 -24.77
CA VAL A 514 21.84 55.17 -24.63
C VAL A 514 21.75 54.44 -25.97
N ASP A 515 21.86 53.11 -25.95
CA ASP A 515 21.80 52.26 -27.14
C ASP A 515 20.77 51.14 -26.99
N PHE A 516 19.87 51.01 -27.96
CA PHE A 516 18.90 49.93 -28.09
C PHE A 516 19.16 49.17 -29.39
N TRP A 517 19.44 47.88 -29.31
CA TRP A 517 19.75 47.06 -30.48
C TRP A 517 19.27 45.62 -30.35
N ASP A 518 19.30 44.89 -31.47
CA ASP A 518 18.97 43.46 -31.54
C ASP A 518 17.56 43.12 -30.99
N GLY A 519 16.55 43.91 -31.40
CA GLY A 519 15.14 43.72 -31.03
C GLY A 519 14.73 44.29 -29.68
N ALA A 520 15.62 45.01 -28.99
CA ALA A 520 15.35 45.62 -27.69
C ALA A 520 14.16 46.60 -27.71
N SER A 521 13.57 46.85 -26.55
CA SER A 521 12.49 47.84 -26.43
C SER A 521 12.56 48.72 -25.18
N GLY A 522 11.93 49.89 -25.22
CA GLY A 522 11.94 50.74 -24.04
C GLY A 522 11.33 52.12 -24.18
N THR A 523 11.40 52.86 -23.08
CA THR A 523 10.99 54.25 -22.98
C THR A 523 12.08 55.07 -22.32
N VAL A 524 12.37 56.23 -22.90
CA VAL A 524 13.24 57.26 -22.32
C VAL A 524 12.39 58.51 -22.13
N PHE A 525 12.24 58.93 -20.87
CA PHE A 525 11.27 59.95 -20.48
C PHE A 525 11.91 60.99 -19.57
N ARG A 526 11.66 62.29 -19.84
CA ARG A 526 12.17 63.42 -19.03
C ARG A 526 13.67 63.33 -18.72
N SER A 527 14.44 62.81 -19.68
CA SER A 527 15.86 62.50 -19.49
C SER A 527 16.74 63.35 -20.39
N LYS A 528 17.99 63.54 -19.95
CA LYS A 528 19.01 64.28 -20.68
C LYS A 528 20.13 63.33 -21.11
N ILE A 529 20.50 63.40 -22.38
CA ILE A 529 21.63 62.67 -22.95
C ILE A 529 22.60 63.67 -23.54
N ALA A 530 23.82 63.71 -23.03
CA ALA A 530 24.77 64.76 -23.37
C ALA A 530 26.21 64.30 -23.49
N SER A 531 26.99 65.06 -24.27
CA SER A 531 28.45 65.01 -24.27
C SER A 531 29.07 63.63 -24.57
N SER A 532 28.31 62.71 -25.18
CA SER A 532 28.83 61.43 -25.62
C SER A 532 29.77 61.60 -26.81
N SER A 533 30.83 60.78 -26.89
CA SER A 533 31.76 60.81 -28.02
C SER A 533 31.21 60.08 -29.26
N GLY A 534 30.22 59.21 -29.09
CA GLY A 534 29.35 58.73 -30.15
C GLY A 534 28.05 59.53 -30.23
N SER A 535 27.01 58.91 -30.76
CA SER A 535 25.65 59.46 -30.80
C SER A 535 24.99 59.51 -29.42
N GLY A 536 24.04 60.43 -29.23
CA GLY A 536 23.32 60.53 -27.96
C GLY A 536 22.46 59.29 -27.69
N LEU A 537 21.46 59.06 -28.53
CA LEU A 537 20.59 57.89 -28.47
C LEU A 537 20.64 57.11 -29.79
N VAL A 538 20.88 55.80 -29.71
CA VAL A 538 20.93 54.88 -30.85
C VAL A 538 19.79 53.88 -30.75
N VAL A 539 19.10 53.64 -31.88
CA VAL A 539 18.07 52.59 -32.01
C VAL A 539 18.30 51.83 -33.32
N THR A 540 18.70 50.57 -33.22
CA THR A 540 19.03 49.70 -34.36
C THR A 540 18.47 48.28 -34.20
N GLY A 541 18.67 47.42 -35.20
CA GLY A 541 18.34 46.00 -35.16
C GLY A 541 16.86 45.70 -34.86
N GLY A 542 15.92 46.42 -35.46
CA GLY A 542 14.48 46.18 -35.25
C GLY A 542 13.94 46.62 -33.88
N SER A 543 14.71 47.41 -33.12
CA SER A 543 14.35 47.83 -31.76
C SER A 543 13.17 48.82 -31.71
N ARG A 544 12.48 48.88 -30.57
CA ARG A 544 11.23 49.64 -30.38
C ARG A 544 11.31 50.62 -29.23
N VAL A 545 11.41 51.91 -29.51
CA VAL A 545 11.69 52.93 -28.48
C VAL A 545 10.68 54.08 -28.50
N THR A 546 10.24 54.50 -27.31
CA THR A 546 9.52 55.76 -27.13
C THR A 546 10.42 56.78 -26.41
N LEU A 547 10.65 57.93 -27.04
CA LEU A 547 11.40 59.03 -26.48
C LEU A 547 10.46 60.20 -26.22
N ALA A 548 10.34 60.65 -24.97
CA ALA A 548 9.42 61.72 -24.61
C ALA A 548 9.97 62.72 -23.60
N GLN A 549 9.78 64.02 -23.86
CA GLN A 549 10.24 65.12 -23.00
C GLN A 549 11.77 65.09 -22.75
N CYS A 550 12.54 64.76 -23.78
CA CYS A 550 13.98 64.55 -23.66
C CYS A 550 14.80 65.64 -24.35
N THR A 551 16.00 65.87 -23.81
CA THR A 551 17.01 66.73 -24.43
C THR A 551 18.23 65.88 -24.78
N VAL A 552 18.65 65.94 -26.03
CA VAL A 552 19.82 65.24 -26.55
C VAL A 552 20.79 66.26 -27.11
N GLU A 553 21.94 66.45 -26.47
CA GLU A 553 22.79 67.60 -26.80
C GLU A 553 24.29 67.37 -26.77
N LYS A 554 25.02 68.14 -27.58
CA LYS A 554 26.49 68.23 -27.52
C LYS A 554 27.20 66.88 -27.70
N ASN A 555 26.58 65.93 -28.40
CA ASN A 555 27.21 64.67 -28.73
C ASN A 555 28.12 64.85 -29.96
N ARG A 556 29.21 64.08 -30.04
CA ARG A 556 30.17 64.19 -31.15
C ARG A 556 29.74 63.46 -32.42
N GLU A 557 28.61 62.79 -32.40
CA GLU A 557 27.94 62.30 -33.61
C GLU A 557 26.52 62.88 -33.73
N THR A 558 25.52 62.03 -33.96
CA THR A 558 24.12 62.43 -34.10
C THR A 558 23.50 62.55 -32.73
N GLY A 559 22.52 63.44 -32.55
CA GLY A 559 21.72 63.43 -31.35
C GLY A 559 20.95 62.11 -31.21
N VAL A 560 20.01 61.85 -32.13
CA VAL A 560 19.24 60.60 -32.18
C VAL A 560 19.48 59.88 -33.50
N TYR A 561 20.03 58.67 -33.47
CA TYR A 561 20.30 57.82 -34.63
C TYR A 561 19.35 56.62 -34.65
N ILE A 562 18.64 56.43 -35.75
CA ILE A 562 17.62 55.39 -35.92
C ILE A 562 17.87 54.66 -37.23
N ALA A 563 18.07 53.34 -37.18
CA ALA A 563 18.35 52.54 -38.37
C ALA A 563 17.82 51.10 -38.26
N ASP A 564 18.09 50.31 -39.30
CA ASP A 564 17.97 48.85 -39.32
C ASP A 564 16.60 48.31 -38.91
N GLY A 565 15.53 48.86 -39.50
CA GLY A 565 14.16 48.35 -39.29
C GLY A 565 13.54 48.77 -37.96
N SER A 566 14.14 49.71 -37.23
CA SER A 566 13.68 50.12 -35.91
C SER A 566 12.41 50.96 -35.94
N LEU A 567 11.64 50.90 -34.85
CA LEU A 567 10.38 51.62 -34.67
C LEU A 567 10.50 52.62 -33.52
N VAL A 568 10.42 53.91 -33.82
CA VAL A 568 10.63 54.96 -32.81
C VAL A 568 9.46 55.93 -32.76
N LYS A 569 9.02 56.27 -31.55
CA LYS A 569 8.07 57.36 -31.29
C LYS A 569 8.75 58.49 -30.54
N MET A 570 8.59 59.71 -31.02
CA MET A 570 9.19 60.91 -30.41
C MET A 570 8.14 61.99 -30.12
N ASP A 571 8.03 62.39 -28.85
CA ASP A 571 7.18 63.51 -28.42
C ASP A 571 7.92 64.47 -27.49
N LYS A 572 7.91 65.77 -27.82
CA LYS A 572 8.61 66.83 -27.08
C LYS A 572 10.10 66.51 -26.89
N VAL A 573 10.78 66.25 -27.99
CA VAL A 573 12.21 65.97 -28.02
C VAL A 573 12.96 67.16 -28.60
N LEU A 574 14.02 67.61 -27.91
CA LEU A 574 14.95 68.62 -28.40
C LEU A 574 16.31 67.96 -28.66
N SER A 575 16.79 68.04 -29.90
CA SER A 575 18.13 67.57 -30.26
C SER A 575 19.00 68.73 -30.73
N GLN A 576 20.06 69.06 -29.98
CA GLN A 576 20.79 70.31 -30.23
C GLN A 576 22.31 70.27 -30.05
N GLY A 577 23.02 71.08 -30.83
CA GLY A 577 24.46 71.27 -30.67
C GLY A 577 25.29 70.01 -30.89
N ASN A 578 24.77 69.01 -31.60
CA ASN A 578 25.51 67.80 -31.94
C ASN A 578 26.42 68.05 -33.15
N LEU A 579 27.54 67.34 -33.23
CA LEU A 579 28.53 67.53 -34.29
C LEU A 579 28.04 67.02 -35.66
N LEU A 580 27.15 66.03 -35.68
CA LEU A 580 26.46 65.59 -36.89
C LEU A 580 25.04 66.16 -36.91
N SER A 581 24.04 65.32 -37.17
CA SER A 581 22.66 65.77 -37.29
C SER A 581 21.94 65.76 -35.95
N GLY A 582 20.85 66.52 -35.84
CA GLY A 582 19.99 66.42 -34.67
C GLY A 582 19.31 65.04 -34.59
N VAL A 583 18.69 64.62 -35.69
CA VAL A 583 18.09 63.30 -35.84
C VAL A 583 18.51 62.69 -37.17
N ALA A 584 19.05 61.47 -37.16
CA ALA A 584 19.34 60.69 -38.37
C ALA A 584 18.43 59.46 -38.44
N ILE A 585 17.79 59.25 -39.58
CA ILE A 585 16.85 58.16 -39.84
C ILE A 585 17.30 57.43 -41.11
N GLN A 586 17.67 56.16 -40.98
CA GLN A 586 18.27 55.40 -42.07
C GLN A 586 17.61 54.03 -42.27
N GLY A 587 17.75 53.51 -43.49
CA GLY A 587 17.41 52.14 -43.83
C GLY A 587 15.95 51.93 -44.20
N ASP A 588 15.72 50.92 -45.03
CA ASP A 588 14.37 50.46 -45.36
C ASP A 588 13.75 49.80 -44.12
N LEU A 589 12.41 49.79 -44.03
CA LEU A 589 11.62 49.27 -42.88
C LEU A 589 11.76 50.04 -41.55
N THR A 590 12.69 50.99 -41.44
CA THR A 590 12.75 51.90 -40.30
C THR A 590 11.53 52.82 -40.29
N SER A 591 10.85 52.95 -39.15
CA SER A 591 9.65 53.78 -39.01
C SER A 591 9.73 54.71 -37.81
N VAL A 592 9.43 55.98 -38.03
CA VAL A 592 9.48 57.01 -37.00
C VAL A 592 8.18 57.80 -36.94
N GLU A 593 7.58 57.89 -35.76
CA GLU A 593 6.43 58.75 -35.46
C GLU A 593 6.89 59.98 -34.68
N MET A 594 6.71 61.18 -35.25
CA MET A 594 7.08 62.45 -34.61
C MET A 594 5.85 63.29 -34.29
N SER A 595 5.76 63.74 -33.04
CA SER A 595 4.74 64.70 -32.58
C SER A 595 5.33 66.11 -32.51
N ILE A 596 6.09 66.42 -31.45
CA ILE A 596 6.82 67.68 -31.28
C ILE A 596 8.30 67.36 -31.19
N VAL A 597 9.05 67.60 -32.25
CA VAL A 597 10.49 67.36 -32.29
C VAL A 597 11.18 68.61 -32.83
N ALA A 598 12.16 69.11 -32.10
CA ALA A 598 12.93 70.29 -32.46
C ALA A 598 14.41 69.92 -32.61
N SER A 599 15.06 70.47 -33.64
CA SER A 599 16.48 70.27 -33.89
C SER A 599 17.23 71.59 -34.06
N ALA A 600 18.19 71.90 -33.19
CA ALA A 600 18.81 73.23 -33.17
C ALA A 600 20.33 73.21 -33.14
N GLY A 601 20.99 74.05 -33.95
CA GLY A 601 22.42 74.31 -33.78
C GLY A 601 23.35 73.12 -34.05
N ASN A 602 22.93 72.14 -34.86
CA ASN A 602 23.76 70.98 -35.18
C ASN A 602 24.69 71.26 -36.37
N ASP A 603 25.85 70.61 -36.40
CA ASP A 603 26.93 70.88 -37.36
C ASP A 603 26.72 70.19 -38.73
N GLN A 604 25.73 69.29 -38.83
CA GLN A 604 25.22 68.76 -40.08
C GLN A 604 23.78 69.24 -40.33
N ALA A 605 22.78 68.35 -40.33
CA ALA A 605 21.40 68.67 -40.64
C ALA A 605 20.54 68.71 -39.37
N GLY A 606 19.37 69.34 -39.45
CA GLY A 606 18.33 69.12 -38.45
C GLY A 606 17.88 67.65 -38.46
N TYR A 607 17.44 67.21 -39.64
CA TYR A 607 17.01 65.85 -39.91
C TYR A 607 17.79 65.27 -41.10
N PHE A 608 18.55 64.21 -40.87
CA PHE A 608 19.24 63.46 -41.92
C PHE A 608 18.45 62.19 -42.25
N ILE A 609 18.11 61.99 -43.51
CA ILE A 609 17.28 60.87 -43.96
C ILE A 609 18.04 60.13 -45.06
N GLN A 610 18.25 58.82 -44.90
CA GLN A 610 18.93 58.00 -45.91
C GLN A 610 18.13 56.73 -46.21
N GLY A 611 17.95 56.43 -47.50
CA GLY A 611 17.12 55.30 -47.94
C GLY A 611 15.62 55.62 -47.88
N ASN A 612 14.78 54.60 -47.61
CA ASN A 612 13.32 54.73 -47.64
C ASN A 612 12.63 54.46 -46.29
N PRO A 613 12.98 55.16 -45.19
CA PRO A 613 12.25 55.02 -43.94
C PRO A 613 10.83 55.60 -44.03
N THR A 614 9.92 55.06 -43.24
CA THR A 614 8.56 55.59 -43.07
C THR A 614 8.57 56.65 -41.97
N ILE A 615 8.24 57.89 -42.29
CA ILE A 615 8.28 58.99 -41.33
C ILE A 615 6.92 59.67 -41.23
N HIS A 616 6.29 59.60 -40.06
CA HIS A 616 5.03 60.27 -39.75
C HIS A 616 5.27 61.53 -38.93
N GLY A 617 4.58 62.62 -39.27
CA GLY A 617 4.59 63.85 -38.49
C GLY A 617 5.82 64.75 -38.65
N LEU A 618 6.69 64.51 -39.65
CA LEU A 618 7.84 65.38 -39.98
C LEU A 618 7.42 66.84 -40.26
N ASN A 619 6.20 67.05 -40.74
CA ASN A 619 5.64 68.40 -40.95
C ASN A 619 5.49 69.21 -39.65
N ARG A 620 5.43 68.55 -38.49
CA ARG A 620 5.39 69.18 -37.16
C ARG A 620 6.79 69.38 -36.55
N ALA A 621 7.82 68.87 -37.21
CA ALA A 621 9.19 68.95 -36.74
C ALA A 621 9.84 70.29 -37.13
N THR A 622 10.54 70.93 -36.20
CA THR A 622 11.21 72.23 -36.40
C THR A 622 12.73 72.07 -36.43
N ALA A 623 13.41 72.89 -37.24
CA ALA A 623 14.86 72.87 -37.27
C ALA A 623 15.42 74.26 -37.53
N GLU A 624 16.35 74.70 -36.69
CA GLU A 624 16.92 76.05 -36.73
C GLU A 624 18.44 76.00 -36.54
N ASN A 625 19.16 76.91 -37.18
CA ASN A 625 20.60 77.09 -36.99
C ASN A 625 21.47 75.83 -37.23
N ASN A 626 21.00 74.86 -38.03
CA ASN A 626 21.79 73.69 -38.43
C ASN A 626 22.60 74.01 -39.69
N LYS A 627 23.90 73.65 -39.74
CA LYS A 627 24.83 74.10 -40.81
C LYS A 627 24.42 73.69 -42.23
N GLN A 628 23.83 72.50 -42.40
CA GLN A 628 23.36 71.98 -43.70
C GLN A 628 21.84 72.14 -43.89
N GLY A 629 21.18 72.90 -43.02
CA GLY A 629 19.75 73.21 -43.11
C GLY A 629 18.83 72.22 -42.41
N LYS A 630 17.53 72.36 -42.66
CA LYS A 630 16.46 71.63 -41.95
C LYS A 630 16.50 70.13 -42.23
N ILE A 631 16.52 69.72 -43.50
CA ILE A 631 16.49 68.32 -43.93
C ILE A 631 17.60 68.09 -44.95
N VAL A 632 18.39 67.03 -44.76
CA VAL A 632 19.29 66.45 -45.76
C VAL A 632 18.80 65.05 -46.08
N ARG A 633 18.54 64.75 -47.36
CA ARG A 633 18.06 63.45 -47.82
C ARG A 633 19.05 62.83 -48.81
N LYS A 634 19.41 61.57 -48.62
CA LYS A 634 20.31 60.80 -49.49
C LYS A 634 19.67 59.51 -50.00
#